data_AF-A0A9X1M3S3-F1
#
_entry.id   AF-A0A9X1M3S3-F1
#
_cell.length_a   1.000
_cell.length_b   1.000
_cell.length_c   1.000
_cell.angle_alpha   90.00
_cell.angle_beta   90.00
_cell.angle_gamma   90.00
#
_symmetry.space_group_name_H-M   'P 1'
#
loop_
_entity.id
_entity.type
_entity.pdbx_description
1 polymer ?
#
loop_
_entity_poly.entity_id
_entity_poly.type
_entity_poly.pdbx_seq_one_letter_code
_entity_poly.pdbx_strand_id
1 'polypeptide(L)'
;MATIYLETTKSQAHKLLDSRIESVTDLVITRKRVDELREQLAEAERQDEKAYVRATEDGWSEDELKKLGLDLSAARTRRVSRRASSSK
;
A
#
# COMPACT_ATOMS: atom_id res chain seq x y z
N MET A 1 30.48 -11.50 41.74
CA MET A 1 29.49 -10.40 41.68
C MET A 1 29.80 -9.58 40.44
N ALA A 2 28.85 -9.43 39.51
CA ALA A 2 29.08 -8.60 38.33
C ALA A 2 29.18 -7.13 38.78
N THR A 3 30.34 -6.51 38.57
CA THR A 3 30.54 -5.07 38.79
C THR A 3 29.68 -4.33 37.76
N ILE A 4 28.56 -3.79 38.20
CA ILE A 4 27.67 -2.96 37.36
C ILE A 4 28.38 -1.63 37.11
N TYR A 5 28.91 -1.44 35.91
CA TYR A 5 29.48 -0.16 35.49
C TYR A 5 28.35 0.74 34.97
N LEU A 6 28.12 1.88 35.65
CA LEU A 6 27.03 2.82 35.34
C LEU A 6 27.08 3.31 33.89
N GLU A 7 28.25 3.75 33.43
CA GLU A 7 28.45 4.28 32.08
C GLU A 7 28.16 3.24 30.99
N THR A 8 28.56 1.98 31.21
CA THR A 8 28.31 0.91 30.24
C THR A 8 26.83 0.55 30.18
N THR A 9 26.15 0.48 31.32
CA THR A 9 24.71 0.20 31.39
C THR A 9 23.91 1.33 30.73
N LYS A 10 24.31 2.59 30.97
CA LYS A 10 23.69 3.75 30.34
C LYS A 10 23.86 3.72 28.82
N SER A 11 25.09 3.47 28.32
CA SER A 11 25.34 3.36 26.87
C SER A 11 24.53 2.24 26.22
N GLN A 12 24.42 1.08 26.87
CA GLN A 12 23.60 -0.04 26.39
C GLN A 12 22.11 0.31 26.35
N ALA A 13 21.59 0.98 27.38
CA ALA A 13 20.20 1.44 27.41
C ALA A 13 19.90 2.44 26.29
N HIS A 14 20.80 3.39 26.03
CA HIS A 14 20.67 4.33 24.91
C HIS A 14 20.63 3.60 23.57
N LYS A 15 21.57 2.68 23.30
CA LYS A 15 21.59 1.91 22.05
C LYS A 15 20.29 1.12 21.81
N LEU A 16 19.71 0.55 22.87
CA LEU A 16 18.44 -0.16 22.77
C LEU A 16 17.27 0.79 22.46
N LEU A 17 17.27 1.98 23.06
CA LEU A 17 16.26 3.00 22.75
C LEU A 17 16.41 3.51 21.32
N ASP A 18 17.63 3.78 20.86
CA ASP A 18 17.90 4.23 19.49
C ASP A 18 17.39 3.21 18.47
N SER A 19 17.72 1.92 18.65
CA SER A 19 17.21 0.84 17.79
C SER A 19 15.68 0.74 17.78
N ARG A 20 15.02 0.96 18.92
CA ARG A 20 13.55 0.98 18.99
C ARG A 20 12.97 2.20 18.28
N ILE A 21 13.61 3.36 18.42
CA ILE A 21 13.21 4.59 17.75
C ILE A 21 13.31 4.44 16.24
N GLU A 22 14.40 3.84 15.74
CA GLU A 22 14.57 3.51 14.32
C GLU A 22 13.43 2.62 13.82
N SER A 23 13.13 1.52 14.53
CA SER A 23 12.04 0.61 14.15
C SER A 23 10.67 1.29 14.07
N VAL A 24 10.34 2.16 15.03
CA VAL A 24 9.08 2.93 15.01
C VAL A 24 9.09 3.98 13.90
N THR A 25 10.24 4.58 13.62
CA THR A 25 10.41 5.57 12.54
C THR A 25 10.15 4.93 11.19
N ASP A 26 10.76 3.77 10.93
CA ASP A 26 10.56 3.00 9.71
C ASP A 26 9.10 2.58 9.52
N LEU A 27 8.44 2.17 10.61
CA LEU A 27 7.02 1.83 10.57
C LEU A 27 6.16 3.04 10.19
N VAL A 28 6.43 4.21 10.76
CA VAL A 28 5.68 5.44 10.45
C VAL A 28 5.92 5.85 8.99
N ILE A 29 7.15 5.79 8.50
CA ILE A 29 7.48 6.09 7.10
C ILE A 29 6.74 5.12 6.16
N THR A 30 6.76 3.83 6.48
CA THR A 30 6.09 2.80 5.68
C THR A 30 4.58 3.03 5.66
N ARG A 31 3.96 3.37 6.80
CA ARG A 31 2.53 3.67 6.87
C ARG A 31 2.15 4.88 6.03
N LYS A 32 2.92 5.97 6.11
CA LYS A 32 2.71 7.15 5.26
C LYS A 32 2.75 6.79 3.78
N ARG A 33 3.76 6.02 3.36
CA ARG A 33 3.89 5.56 1.97
C ARG A 33 2.71 4.68 1.52
N VAL A 34 2.19 3.82 2.41
CA VAL A 34 0.99 3.03 2.13
C VAL A 34 -0.22 3.92 1.88
N ASP A 35 -0.40 4.97 2.67
CA ASP A 35 -1.53 5.88 2.52
C ASP A 35 -1.40 6.74 1.26
N GLU A 36 -0.21 7.24 0.94
CA GLU A 36 0.08 7.93 -0.33
C GLU A 36 -0.24 7.04 -1.55
N LEU A 37 0.17 5.77 -1.52
CA LEU A 37 -0.11 4.83 -2.61
C LEU A 37 -1.61 4.50 -2.73
N ARG A 38 -2.34 4.48 -1.61
CA ARG A 38 -3.80 4.31 -1.64
C ARG A 38 -4.50 5.49 -2.28
N GLU A 39 -4.04 6.70 -2.00
CA GLU A 39 -4.58 7.92 -2.62
C GLU A 39 -4.30 7.93 -4.13
N GLN A 40 -3.06 7.63 -4.55
CA GLN A 40 -2.70 7.50 -5.95
C GLN A 40 -3.53 6.43 -6.66
N LEU A 41 -3.77 5.30 -5.98
CA LEU A 41 -4.61 4.24 -6.52
C LEU A 41 -6.07 4.68 -6.67
N ALA A 42 -6.62 5.44 -5.72
CA ALA A 42 -7.98 5.96 -5.80
C ALA A 42 -8.14 7.02 -6.91
N GLU A 43 -7.13 7.85 -7.16
CA GLU A 43 -7.12 8.76 -8.32
C GLU A 43 -7.03 7.98 -9.63
N ALA A 44 -6.12 7.01 -9.73
CA ALA A 44 -5.98 6.17 -10.92
C ALA A 44 -7.29 5.43 -11.26
N GLU A 45 -8.00 4.91 -10.26
CA GLU A 45 -9.30 4.26 -10.47
C GLU A 45 -10.38 5.23 -10.96
N ARG A 46 -10.41 6.47 -10.45
CA ARG A 46 -11.35 7.49 -10.96
C ARG A 46 -11.05 7.85 -12.41
N GLN A 47 -9.77 7.86 -12.79
CA GLN A 47 -9.37 8.12 -14.18
C GLN A 47 -9.72 6.94 -15.10
N ASP A 48 -9.54 5.71 -14.63
CA ASP A 48 -9.94 4.49 -15.35
C ASP A 48 -11.45 4.46 -15.60
N GLU A 49 -12.25 4.75 -14.57
CA GLU A 49 -13.72 4.84 -14.70
C GLU A 49 -14.14 5.92 -15.70
N LYS A 50 -13.54 7.11 -15.62
CA LYS A 50 -13.79 8.18 -16.59
C LYS A 50 -13.42 7.79 -18.02
N ALA A 51 -12.31 7.08 -18.21
CA ALA A 51 -11.87 6.61 -19.51
C ALA A 51 -12.83 5.55 -20.08
N TYR A 52 -13.32 4.64 -19.23
CA TYR A 52 -14.34 3.67 -19.61
C TYR A 52 -15.64 4.37 -20.04
N VAL A 53 -16.15 5.31 -19.24
CA VAL A 53 -17.36 6.08 -19.60
C VAL A 53 -17.16 6.81 -20.92
N ARG A 54 -16.02 7.48 -21.10
CA ARG A 54 -15.70 8.14 -22.36
C ARG A 54 -15.69 7.16 -23.54
N ALA A 55 -15.13 5.96 -23.38
CA ALA A 55 -15.17 4.95 -24.44
C ALA A 55 -16.62 4.55 -24.78
N THR A 56 -17.50 4.42 -23.78
CA THR A 56 -18.92 4.16 -24.04
C THR A 56 -19.63 5.32 -24.73
N GLU A 57 -19.27 6.58 -24.40
CA GLU A 57 -19.79 7.78 -25.09
C GLU A 57 -19.27 7.89 -26.52
N ASP A 58 -18.02 7.47 -26.77
CA ASP A 58 -17.39 7.42 -28.10
C ASP A 58 -17.97 6.29 -28.99
N GLY A 59 -18.97 5.55 -28.50
CA GLY A 59 -19.76 4.59 -29.26
C GLY A 59 -19.35 3.13 -29.09
N TRP A 60 -18.43 2.83 -28.16
CA TRP A 60 -18.09 1.44 -27.83
C TRP A 60 -19.17 0.80 -26.97
N SER A 61 -19.64 -0.38 -27.35
CA SER A 61 -20.54 -1.17 -26.50
C SER A 61 -19.76 -1.89 -25.39
N GLU A 62 -20.42 -2.16 -24.27
CA GLU A 62 -19.80 -2.90 -23.14
C GLU A 62 -19.29 -4.28 -23.55
N ASP A 63 -19.98 -4.95 -24.49
CA ASP A 63 -19.56 -6.24 -25.04
C ASP A 63 -18.28 -6.16 -25.87
N GLU A 64 -18.06 -5.05 -26.60
CA GLU A 64 -16.82 -4.81 -27.34
C GLU A 64 -15.67 -4.50 -26.40
N LEU A 65 -15.88 -3.64 -25.39
CA LEU A 65 -14.89 -3.37 -24.35
C LEU A 65 -14.52 -4.65 -23.59
N LYS A 66 -15.50 -5.49 -23.28
CA LYS A 66 -15.29 -6.79 -22.63
C LYS A 66 -14.51 -7.77 -23.51
N LYS A 67 -14.79 -7.84 -24.82
CA LYS A 67 -14.00 -8.64 -25.77
C LYS A 67 -12.55 -8.15 -25.88
N LEU A 68 -12.32 -6.86 -25.67
CA LEU A 68 -10.97 -6.26 -25.59
C LEU A 68 -10.32 -6.41 -24.21
N GLY A 69 -11.00 -7.01 -23.24
CA GLY A 69 -10.50 -7.18 -21.87
C GLY A 69 -10.53 -5.91 -21.01
N LEU A 70 -11.24 -4.87 -21.45
CA LEU A 70 -11.43 -3.59 -20.76
C LEU A 70 -12.72 -3.62 -19.92
N ASP A 71 -12.85 -4.64 -19.07
CA ASP A 71 -14.02 -4.79 -18.19
C ASP A 71 -13.89 -3.89 -16.95
N LEU A 72 -14.91 -3.04 -16.72
CA LEU A 72 -15.13 -2.21 -15.52
C LEU A 72 -14.86 -2.97 -14.20
N SER A 73 -15.14 -4.27 -14.17
CA SER A 73 -15.04 -5.13 -12.97
C SER A 73 -13.66 -5.79 -12.78
N ALA A 74 -12.79 -5.82 -13.81
CA ALA A 74 -11.50 -6.50 -13.73
C ALA A 74 -10.50 -5.81 -12.78
N ALA A 75 -10.65 -4.50 -12.55
CA ALA A 75 -9.91 -3.76 -11.54
C ALA A 75 -10.35 -4.13 -10.10
N ARG A 76 -11.67 -4.25 -9.88
CA ARG A 76 -12.28 -4.56 -8.59
C ARG A 76 -12.08 -6.03 -8.18
N THR A 77 -12.20 -6.97 -9.11
CA THR A 77 -12.01 -8.41 -8.86
C THR A 77 -10.56 -8.75 -8.49
N ARG A 78 -9.56 -8.09 -9.11
CA ARG A 78 -8.15 -8.29 -8.76
C ARG A 78 -7.79 -7.83 -7.34
N ARG A 79 -8.52 -6.87 -6.75
CA ARG A 79 -8.32 -6.45 -5.35
C ARG A 79 -8.76 -7.50 -4.34
N VAL A 80 -9.83 -8.23 -4.63
CA VAL A 80 -10.34 -9.30 -3.74
C VAL A 80 -9.41 -10.52 -3.78
N SER A 81 -8.96 -10.92 -4.97
CA SER A 81 -8.00 -12.02 -5.16
C SER A 81 -6.65 -11.77 -4.46
N ARG A 82 -6.15 -10.53 -4.50
CA ARG A 82 -4.87 -10.17 -3.82
C ARG A 82 -4.97 -10.11 -2.29
N ARG A 83 -6.16 -9.91 -1.71
CA ARG A 83 -6.36 -9.98 -0.25
C ARG A 83 -6.49 -11.41 0.27
N ALA A 84 -6.94 -12.35 -0.56
CA ALA A 84 -7.08 -13.76 -0.18
C ALA A 84 -5.75 -14.53 -0.22
N SER A 85 -4.75 -14.05 -0.97
CA SER A 85 -3.45 -14.71 -1.14
C SER A 85 -2.37 -14.23 -0.16
N SER A 86 -2.64 -13.18 0.64
CA SER A 86 -1.70 -12.63 1.63
C SER A 86 -1.97 -13.12 3.07
N SER A 87 -2.72 -14.20 3.24
CA SER A 87 -2.94 -14.86 4.52
C SER A 87 -2.38 -16.29 4.47
N LYS A 88 -1.05 -16.41 4.54
CA LYS A 88 -0.36 -17.64 4.92
C LYS A 88 1.00 -17.32 5.50
#